data_AF-A0AAD7SHA7-F1
#
_entry.id   AF-A0AAD7SHA7-F1
#
_cell.length_a   1.000
_cell.length_b   1.000
_cell.length_c   1.000
_cell.angle_alpha   90.00
_cell.angle_beta   90.00
_cell.angle_gamma   90.00
#
_symmetry.space_group_name_H-M   'P 1'
#
loop_
_entity.id
_entity.type
_entity.pdbx_description
1 polymer ?
#
loop_
_entity_poly.entity_id
_entity_poly.type
_entity_poly.pdbx_seq_one_letter_code
_entity_poly.pdbx_strand_id
1 'polypeptide(L)'
;MAEKSKLMAVGIVGYGHLGQYLVERIQEEGAEVGLCLAFVWNRNTERLRNSVPEKVILEQLSEFMERGAEVIVEVCHPHIVKEFGAQFLSSAHFMVGSPSALADPQLDKQLRQAAVYHGRTLYVPSGALWGGQDIQRLNNSGALRALSIRMSKHPSCFRLSGDLLSGWTEGEGRRVLFKGSVAELCPLAPNNVNTMAAAAIAAEKLGFAGVMGEIVSDTELSQFHVVEVEVTGPMASL
;
A
#
# COMPACT_ATOMS: atom_id res chain seq x y z
N MET A 1 20.85 35.28 9.17
CA MET A 1 20.15 34.27 9.98
C MET A 1 19.74 33.17 9.03
N ALA A 2 20.32 31.97 9.16
CA ALA A 2 19.87 30.83 8.36
C ALA A 2 18.40 30.55 8.70
N GLU A 3 17.52 30.51 7.70
CA GLU A 3 16.18 29.95 7.89
C GLU A 3 16.35 28.56 8.48
N LYS A 4 15.86 28.33 9.69
CA LYS A 4 15.66 26.97 10.17
C LYS A 4 14.72 26.32 9.15
N SER A 5 15.25 25.39 8.35
CA SER A 5 14.46 24.57 7.45
C SER A 5 13.26 24.03 8.22
N LYS A 6 12.04 24.43 7.82
CA LYS A 6 10.81 23.96 8.45
C LYS A 6 10.74 22.45 8.25
N LEU A 7 10.74 21.69 9.35
CA LEU A 7 10.56 20.23 9.28
C LEU A 7 9.12 19.93 8.84
N MET A 8 8.97 19.00 7.90
CA MET A 8 7.68 18.48 7.47
C MET A 8 7.09 17.55 8.53
N ALA A 9 5.88 17.86 8.98
CA ALA A 9 5.20 17.10 10.03
C ALA A 9 4.48 15.87 9.45
N VAL A 10 4.85 14.67 9.91
CA VAL A 10 4.35 13.38 9.42
C VAL A 10 3.42 12.72 10.45
N GLY A 11 2.20 12.38 10.05
CA GLY A 11 1.29 11.55 10.82
C GLY A 11 1.41 10.08 10.42
N ILE A 12 1.66 9.18 11.37
CA ILE A 12 1.73 7.73 11.11
C ILE A 12 0.49 7.03 11.65
N VAL A 13 -0.23 6.32 10.79
CA VAL A 13 -1.45 5.57 11.14
C VAL A 13 -1.18 4.07 11.00
N GLY A 14 -0.96 3.42 12.12
CA GLY A 14 -0.57 2.01 12.23
C GLY A 14 0.80 1.84 12.86
N TYR A 15 0.90 0.95 13.86
CA TYR A 15 2.16 0.67 14.57
C TYR A 15 2.50 -0.83 14.59
N GLY A 16 2.32 -1.46 13.41
CA GLY A 16 2.87 -2.78 13.11
C GLY A 16 4.36 -2.69 12.74
N HIS A 17 4.92 -3.76 12.16
CA HIS A 17 6.35 -3.82 11.81
C HIS A 17 6.83 -2.64 10.95
N LEU A 18 6.11 -2.32 9.88
CA LEU A 18 6.44 -1.18 9.01
C LEU A 18 6.26 0.17 9.73
N GLY A 19 5.18 0.32 10.51
CA GLY A 19 4.93 1.55 11.27
C GLY A 19 6.00 1.83 12.33
N GLN A 20 6.47 0.78 13.03
CA GLN A 20 7.59 0.86 13.97
C GLN A 20 8.86 1.32 13.27
N TYR A 21 9.22 0.69 12.15
CA TYR A 21 10.38 1.07 11.36
C TYR A 21 10.33 2.53 10.90
N LEU A 22 9.18 2.99 10.38
CA LEU A 22 9.02 4.37 9.94
C LEU A 22 9.16 5.36 11.09
N VAL A 23 8.53 5.07 12.23
CA VAL A 23 8.60 5.93 13.43
C VAL A 23 10.02 6.01 13.97
N GLU A 24 10.71 4.87 14.09
CA GLU A 24 12.11 4.79 14.52
C GLU A 24 13.02 5.64 13.60
N ARG A 25 12.96 5.42 12.28
CA ARG A 25 13.78 6.18 11.31
C ARG A 25 13.47 7.68 11.34
N ILE A 26 12.20 8.09 11.46
CA ILE A 26 11.85 9.51 11.56
C ILE A 26 12.36 10.12 12.87
N GLN A 27 12.36 9.37 13.98
CA GLN A 27 12.88 9.87 15.25
C GLN A 27 14.40 10.03 15.26
N GLU A 28 15.12 9.08 14.65
CA GLU A 28 16.58 9.05 14.65
C GLU A 28 17.18 9.96 13.58
N GLU A 29 16.66 9.87 12.35
CA GLU A 29 17.26 10.47 11.15
C GLU A 29 16.36 11.56 10.52
N GLY A 30 15.10 11.66 10.95
CA GLY A 30 14.11 12.52 10.30
C GLY A 30 14.53 13.99 10.21
N ALA A 31 15.13 14.54 11.27
CA ALA A 31 15.56 15.93 11.28
C ALA A 31 16.62 16.24 10.21
N GLU A 32 17.46 15.26 9.85
CA GLU A 32 18.51 15.39 8.83
C GLU A 32 17.92 15.50 7.42
N VAL A 33 16.78 14.85 7.20
CA VAL A 33 16.03 14.84 5.93
C VAL A 33 14.81 15.76 5.95
N GLY A 34 14.68 16.60 6.97
CA GLY A 34 13.61 17.60 7.07
C GLY A 34 12.24 17.05 7.47
N LEU A 35 12.17 15.95 8.23
CA LEU A 35 10.96 15.30 8.71
C LEU A 35 10.85 15.32 10.25
N CYS A 36 9.63 15.35 10.77
CA CYS A 36 9.35 15.09 12.19
C CYS A 36 7.98 14.43 12.38
N LEU A 37 7.75 13.80 13.54
CA LEU A 37 6.44 13.20 13.85
C LEU A 37 5.45 14.27 14.33
N ALA A 38 4.33 14.38 13.63
CA ALA A 38 3.15 15.12 14.06
C ALA A 38 2.34 14.29 15.08
N PHE A 39 2.08 13.04 14.70
CA PHE A 39 1.42 12.06 15.54
C PHE A 39 1.72 10.61 15.11
N VAL A 40 1.49 9.67 16.02
CA VAL A 40 1.46 8.23 15.77
C VAL A 40 0.19 7.68 16.37
N TRP A 41 -0.59 6.95 15.58
CA TRP A 41 -1.81 6.29 16.02
C TRP A 41 -1.73 4.78 15.80
N ASN A 42 -2.28 4.03 16.74
CA ASN A 42 -2.55 2.61 16.59
C ASN A 42 -3.78 2.24 17.42
N ARG A 43 -4.64 1.34 16.91
CA ARG A 43 -5.86 0.92 17.61
C ARG A 43 -5.64 0.50 19.07
N ASN A 44 -4.49 -0.10 19.37
CA ASN A 44 -4.05 -0.35 20.73
C ASN A 44 -2.91 0.62 21.08
N THR A 45 -3.24 1.73 21.76
CA THR A 45 -2.29 2.79 22.13
C THR A 45 -1.19 2.28 23.07
N GLU A 46 -1.44 1.25 23.89
CA GLU A 46 -0.45 0.71 24.82
C GLU A 46 0.83 0.22 24.13
N ARG A 47 0.74 -0.15 22.84
CA ARG A 47 1.92 -0.52 22.04
C ARG A 47 2.87 0.65 21.77
N LEU A 48 2.42 1.90 21.94
CA LEU A 48 3.18 3.12 21.65
C LEU A 48 3.95 3.63 22.88
N ARG A 49 3.42 3.44 24.09
CA ARG A 49 3.83 4.15 25.32
C ARG A 49 5.31 4.00 25.74
N ASN A 50 6.04 3.01 25.19
CA ASN A 50 7.46 2.78 25.48
C ASN A 50 8.41 3.18 24.35
N SER A 51 7.90 3.35 23.14
CA SER A 51 8.72 3.54 21.93
C SER A 51 8.46 4.89 21.26
N VAL A 52 7.35 5.54 21.61
CA VAL A 52 6.90 6.78 21.01
C VAL A 52 6.73 7.84 22.10
N PRO A 53 7.27 9.07 21.92
CA PRO A 53 7.10 10.15 22.89
C PRO A 53 5.61 10.46 23.13
N GLU A 54 5.19 10.57 24.39
CA GLU A 54 3.77 10.78 24.76
C GLU A 54 3.13 11.94 23.99
N LYS A 55 3.87 13.03 23.78
CA LYS A 55 3.41 14.21 23.02
C LYS A 55 3.00 13.90 21.58
N VAL A 56 3.57 12.85 20.96
CA VAL A 56 3.25 12.46 19.57
C VAL A 56 2.25 11.31 19.51
N ILE A 57 1.85 10.73 20.63
CA ILE A 57 0.81 9.69 20.65
C ILE A 57 -0.55 10.33 20.38
N LEU A 58 -1.33 9.74 19.47
CA LEU A 58 -2.72 10.10 19.23
C LEU A 58 -3.62 8.99 19.77
N GLU A 59 -4.53 9.34 20.67
CA GLU A 59 -5.43 8.38 21.31
C GLU A 59 -6.61 8.02 20.39
N GLN A 60 -7.28 9.03 19.83
CA GLN A 60 -8.39 8.85 18.91
C GLN A 60 -8.01 9.31 17.52
N LEU A 61 -8.17 8.43 16.53
CA LEU A 61 -7.80 8.76 15.15
C LEU A 61 -8.57 9.98 14.62
N SER A 62 -9.82 10.19 15.04
CA SER A 62 -10.64 11.34 14.66
C SER A 62 -10.06 12.70 15.07
N GLU A 63 -9.15 12.74 16.04
CA GLU A 63 -8.50 13.97 16.54
C GLU A 63 -7.26 14.35 15.71
N PHE A 64 -6.96 13.63 14.62
CA PHE A 64 -5.74 13.82 13.82
C PHE A 64 -5.55 15.25 13.28
N MET A 65 -6.64 15.97 13.03
CA MET A 65 -6.58 17.34 12.50
C MET A 65 -5.92 18.33 13.47
N GLU A 66 -6.03 18.09 14.78
CA GLU A 66 -5.45 18.94 15.83
C GLU A 66 -3.91 18.84 15.86
N ARG A 67 -3.36 17.84 15.18
CA ARG A 67 -1.93 17.50 15.19
C ARG A 67 -1.13 18.19 14.08
N GLY A 68 -1.80 18.81 13.12
CA GLY A 68 -1.16 19.62 12.08
C GLY A 68 -0.20 18.85 11.16
N ALA A 69 -0.48 17.57 10.87
CA ALA A 69 0.33 16.80 9.92
C ALA A 69 0.24 17.38 8.49
N GLU A 70 1.37 17.47 7.80
CA GLU A 70 1.47 17.87 6.39
C GLU A 70 1.30 16.66 5.45
N VAL A 71 1.74 15.48 5.91
CA VAL A 71 1.50 14.20 5.24
C VAL A 71 1.06 13.15 6.27
N ILE A 72 0.05 12.36 5.92
CA ILE A 72 -0.40 11.21 6.68
C ILE A 72 -0.01 9.94 5.93
N VAL A 73 0.64 9.01 6.62
CA VAL A 73 1.07 7.72 6.09
C VAL A 73 0.30 6.61 6.79
N GLU A 74 -0.57 5.93 6.05
CA GLU A 74 -1.33 4.78 6.55
C GLU A 74 -0.58 3.49 6.26
N VAL A 75 -0.32 2.69 7.30
CA VAL A 75 0.36 1.38 7.23
C VAL A 75 -0.30 0.38 8.19
N CYS A 76 -1.63 0.35 8.19
CA CYS A 76 -2.45 -0.43 9.11
C CYS A 76 -3.34 -1.45 8.39
N HIS A 77 -4.34 -0.98 7.64
CA HIS A 77 -5.38 -1.81 7.02
C HIS A 77 -6.20 -0.98 6.01
N PRO A 78 -6.66 -1.56 4.88
CA PRO A 78 -7.49 -0.86 3.90
C PRO A 78 -8.81 -0.29 4.45
N HIS A 79 -9.30 -0.83 5.57
CA HIS A 79 -10.47 -0.29 6.26
C HIS A 79 -10.25 1.16 6.74
N ILE A 80 -9.05 1.48 7.21
CA ILE A 80 -8.71 2.86 7.64
C ILE A 80 -8.74 3.81 6.45
N VAL A 81 -8.28 3.36 5.28
CA VAL A 81 -8.33 4.12 4.03
C VAL A 81 -9.78 4.43 3.66
N LYS A 82 -10.67 3.44 3.78
CA LYS A 82 -12.10 3.60 3.50
C LYS A 82 -12.79 4.57 4.46
N GLU A 83 -12.48 4.50 5.74
CA GLU A 83 -13.14 5.29 6.78
C GLU A 83 -12.61 6.73 6.86
N PHE A 84 -11.28 6.91 6.81
CA PHE A 84 -10.62 8.19 7.07
C PHE A 84 -9.94 8.82 5.86
N GLY A 85 -9.74 8.10 4.75
CA GLY A 85 -8.89 8.58 3.65
C GLY A 85 -9.32 9.93 3.06
N ALA A 86 -10.62 10.16 2.89
CA ALA A 86 -11.13 11.44 2.42
C ALA A 86 -10.94 12.57 3.46
N GLN A 87 -11.06 12.25 4.75
CA GLN A 87 -10.81 13.21 5.83
C GLN A 87 -9.33 13.56 5.91
N PHE A 88 -8.42 12.58 5.75
CA PHE A 88 -6.98 12.84 5.68
C PHE A 88 -6.64 13.83 4.58
N LEU A 89 -7.20 13.63 3.38
CA LEU A 89 -7.00 14.54 2.24
C LEU A 89 -7.60 15.94 2.45
N SER A 90 -8.52 16.11 3.40
CA SER A 90 -9.06 17.45 3.73
C SER A 90 -8.06 18.33 4.47
N SER A 91 -7.07 17.75 5.14
CA SER A 91 -6.08 18.49 5.94
C SER A 91 -4.64 18.31 5.44
N ALA A 92 -4.27 17.14 4.91
CA ALA A 92 -2.90 16.75 4.62
C ALA A 92 -2.76 16.03 3.26
N HIS A 93 -1.52 15.89 2.77
CA HIS A 93 -1.25 14.88 1.75
C HIS A 93 -1.43 13.49 2.37
N PHE A 94 -1.81 12.50 1.57
CA PHE A 94 -2.12 11.16 2.08
C PHE A 94 -1.36 10.09 1.31
N MET A 95 -0.57 9.28 2.01
CA MET A 95 0.08 8.09 1.48
C MET A 95 -0.67 6.83 1.93
N VAL A 96 -1.22 6.10 0.96
CA VAL A 96 -2.01 4.87 1.15
C VAL A 96 -1.09 3.67 1.16
N GLY A 97 -0.64 3.20 2.33
CA GLY A 97 0.18 1.98 2.42
C GLY A 97 -0.62 0.69 2.20
N SER A 98 -1.95 0.77 2.24
CA SER A 98 -2.87 -0.32 1.88
C SER A 98 -3.62 -0.06 0.55
N PRO A 99 -2.93 -0.02 -0.60
CA PRO A 99 -3.55 0.35 -1.89
C PRO A 99 -4.60 -0.63 -2.39
N SER A 100 -4.71 -1.83 -1.80
CA SER A 100 -5.81 -2.77 -2.07
C SER A 100 -7.20 -2.17 -1.79
N ALA A 101 -7.30 -1.14 -0.94
CA ALA A 101 -8.53 -0.37 -0.74
C ALA A 101 -9.04 0.29 -2.04
N LEU A 102 -8.13 0.69 -2.93
CA LEU A 102 -8.44 1.39 -4.18
C LEU A 102 -9.02 0.47 -5.26
N ALA A 103 -9.13 -0.83 -4.99
CA ALA A 103 -9.88 -1.75 -5.83
C ALA A 103 -11.39 -1.47 -5.84
N ASP A 104 -11.91 -0.79 -4.81
CA ASP A 104 -13.27 -0.24 -4.79
C ASP A 104 -13.32 1.03 -5.66
N PRO A 105 -14.00 1.00 -6.84
CA PRO A 105 -14.00 2.15 -7.75
C PRO A 105 -14.67 3.39 -7.17
N GLN A 106 -15.63 3.21 -6.25
CA GLN A 106 -16.29 4.34 -5.60
C GLN A 106 -15.34 5.04 -4.63
N LEU A 107 -14.58 4.25 -3.84
CA LEU A 107 -13.58 4.79 -2.93
C LEU A 107 -12.43 5.46 -3.69
N ASP A 108 -11.86 4.83 -4.72
CA ASP A 108 -10.79 5.42 -5.54
C ASP A 108 -11.23 6.77 -6.14
N LYS A 109 -12.43 6.82 -6.74
CA LYS A 109 -13.00 8.06 -7.27
C LYS A 109 -13.17 9.12 -6.18
N GLN A 110 -13.71 8.74 -5.02
CA GLN A 110 -13.92 9.66 -3.89
C GLN A 110 -12.59 10.27 -3.42
N LEU A 111 -11.54 9.45 -3.25
CA LEU A 111 -10.24 9.91 -2.79
C LEU A 111 -9.55 10.80 -3.82
N ARG A 112 -9.61 10.45 -5.11
CA ARG A 112 -9.09 11.30 -6.19
C ARG A 112 -9.80 12.66 -6.24
N GLN A 113 -11.12 12.67 -6.09
CA GLN A 113 -11.90 13.91 -6.05
C GLN A 113 -11.57 14.74 -4.81
N ALA A 114 -11.42 14.12 -3.64
CA ALA A 114 -11.03 14.81 -2.41
C ALA A 114 -9.63 15.43 -2.54
N ALA A 115 -8.67 14.71 -3.14
CA ALA A 115 -7.33 15.20 -3.40
C ALA A 115 -7.35 16.47 -4.27
N VAL A 116 -8.10 16.45 -5.38
CA VAL A 116 -8.25 17.63 -6.25
C VAL A 116 -8.96 18.77 -5.52
N TYR A 117 -10.07 18.51 -4.84
CA TYR A 117 -10.88 19.52 -4.18
C TYR A 117 -10.12 20.26 -3.07
N HIS A 118 -9.31 19.55 -2.29
CA HIS A 118 -8.52 20.12 -1.21
C HIS A 118 -7.10 20.54 -1.61
N GLY A 119 -6.73 20.41 -2.89
CA GLY A 119 -5.38 20.72 -3.36
C GLY A 119 -4.30 19.85 -2.70
N ARG A 120 -4.62 18.58 -2.43
CA ARG A 120 -3.73 17.58 -1.81
C ARG A 120 -3.37 16.49 -2.79
N THR A 121 -2.39 15.67 -2.39
CA THR A 121 -1.86 14.58 -3.21
C THR A 121 -2.16 13.26 -2.52
N LEU A 122 -2.69 12.31 -3.28
CA LEU A 122 -2.82 10.92 -2.90
C LEU A 122 -1.61 10.14 -3.43
N TYR A 123 -0.76 9.67 -2.53
CA TYR A 123 0.42 8.87 -2.86
C TYR A 123 0.12 7.39 -2.68
N VAL A 124 0.57 6.57 -3.63
CA VAL A 124 0.60 5.11 -3.52
C VAL A 124 2.07 4.68 -3.54
N PRO A 125 2.60 4.07 -2.47
CA PRO A 125 3.97 3.58 -2.47
C PRO A 125 4.10 2.39 -3.43
N SER A 126 5.21 2.31 -4.16
CA SER A 126 5.50 1.18 -5.04
C SER A 126 5.67 -0.13 -4.27
N GLY A 127 6.09 -0.05 -3.00
CA GLY A 127 6.39 -1.23 -2.19
C GLY A 127 7.40 -2.13 -2.90
N ALA A 128 7.09 -3.43 -2.95
CA ALA A 128 7.92 -4.44 -3.61
C ALA A 128 7.75 -4.49 -5.16
N LEU A 129 6.99 -3.57 -5.75
CA LEU A 129 6.79 -3.53 -7.21
C LEU A 129 8.02 -2.95 -7.90
N TRP A 130 8.93 -3.84 -8.30
CA TRP A 130 10.02 -3.48 -9.18
C TRP A 130 9.49 -3.23 -10.61
N GLY A 131 9.97 -2.19 -11.30
CA GLY A 131 9.49 -1.82 -12.63
C GLY A 131 8.19 -1.01 -12.66
N GLY A 132 7.64 -0.58 -11.52
CA GLY A 132 6.41 0.23 -11.48
C GLY A 132 6.49 1.53 -12.30
N GLN A 133 7.65 2.18 -12.34
CA GLN A 133 7.87 3.37 -13.17
C GLN A 133 7.84 3.04 -14.67
N ASP A 134 8.34 1.89 -15.09
CA ASP A 134 8.33 1.47 -16.49
C ASP A 134 6.91 1.10 -16.96
N ILE A 135 6.14 0.43 -16.10
CA ILE A 135 4.69 0.20 -16.31
C ILE A 135 3.99 1.56 -16.50
N GLN A 136 4.25 2.52 -15.61
CA GLN A 136 3.62 3.84 -15.69
C GLN A 136 4.03 4.59 -16.97
N ARG A 137 5.30 4.54 -17.37
CA ARG A 137 5.78 5.14 -18.63
C ARG A 137 5.08 4.52 -19.85
N LEU A 138 4.97 3.18 -19.88
CA LEU A 138 4.29 2.46 -20.97
C LEU A 138 2.78 2.72 -20.99
N ASN A 139 2.15 2.89 -19.82
CA ASN A 139 0.77 3.31 -19.69
C ASN A 139 0.56 4.72 -20.27
N ASN A 140 1.43 5.66 -19.87
CA ASN A 140 1.36 7.07 -20.27
C ASN A 140 1.58 7.24 -21.78
N SER A 141 2.46 6.44 -22.40
CA SER A 141 2.65 6.44 -23.85
C SER A 141 1.48 5.82 -24.64
N GLY A 142 0.57 5.10 -23.96
CA GLY A 142 -0.54 4.38 -24.61
C GLY A 142 -0.15 3.05 -25.25
N ALA A 143 1.06 2.59 -24.96
CA ALA A 143 1.62 1.34 -25.47
C ALA A 143 1.23 0.12 -24.61
N LEU A 144 0.84 0.31 -23.35
CA LEU A 144 0.45 -0.79 -22.46
C LEU A 144 -0.80 -1.53 -22.97
N ARG A 145 -0.68 -2.84 -23.19
CA ARG A 145 -1.76 -3.72 -23.68
C ARG A 145 -2.24 -4.73 -22.65
N ALA A 146 -1.32 -5.30 -21.87
CA ALA A 146 -1.64 -6.21 -20.78
C ALA A 146 -0.61 -6.11 -19.68
N LEU A 147 -1.04 -6.42 -18.46
CA LEU A 147 -0.21 -6.54 -17.28
C LEU A 147 -0.69 -7.75 -16.48
N SER A 148 0.23 -8.66 -16.18
CA SER A 148 0.01 -9.80 -15.30
C SER A 148 1.01 -9.74 -14.16
N ILE A 149 0.54 -10.01 -12.95
CA ILE A 149 1.38 -10.11 -11.76
C ILE A 149 1.08 -11.41 -11.03
N ARG A 150 2.11 -12.21 -10.81
CA ARG A 150 2.05 -13.44 -10.04
C ARG A 150 2.84 -13.28 -8.76
N MET A 151 2.25 -13.70 -7.65
CA MET A 151 2.95 -13.82 -6.37
C MET A 151 2.97 -15.28 -5.94
N SER A 152 4.17 -15.83 -5.84
CA SER A 152 4.44 -17.19 -5.42
C SER A 152 5.07 -17.18 -4.02
N LYS A 153 4.53 -17.96 -3.09
CA LYS A 153 5.04 -18.07 -1.72
C LYS A 153 4.98 -19.50 -1.22
N HIS A 154 5.76 -19.77 -0.17
CA HIS A 154 5.55 -20.96 0.61
C HIS A 154 4.12 -21.00 1.19
N PRO A 155 3.46 -22.16 1.18
CA PRO A 155 2.13 -22.38 1.73
C PRO A 155 1.95 -21.84 3.16
N SER A 156 2.97 -21.99 4.02
CA SER A 156 2.96 -21.50 5.40
C SER A 156 2.87 -19.97 5.52
N CYS A 157 3.15 -19.23 4.44
CA CYS A 157 3.13 -17.76 4.42
C CYS A 157 1.74 -17.18 4.11
N PHE A 158 0.80 -18.01 3.64
CA PHE A 158 -0.56 -17.56 3.34
C PHE A 158 -1.41 -17.53 4.61
N ARG A 159 -1.52 -16.34 5.21
CA ARG A 159 -2.57 -16.03 6.20
C ARG A 159 -3.88 -15.79 5.47
N LEU A 160 -4.45 -16.81 4.84
CA LEU A 160 -5.73 -16.69 4.13
C LEU A 160 -6.87 -17.07 5.06
N SER A 161 -7.80 -16.14 5.24
CA SER A 161 -9.09 -16.41 5.85
C SER A 161 -9.92 -17.22 4.85
N GLY A 162 -10.24 -18.48 5.16
CA GLY A 162 -11.09 -19.36 4.33
C GLY A 162 -10.38 -20.57 3.71
N ASP A 163 -11.18 -21.49 3.17
CA ASP A 163 -10.81 -22.83 2.67
C ASP A 163 -9.86 -22.87 1.44
N LEU A 164 -9.18 -21.77 1.09
CA LEU A 164 -8.32 -21.68 -0.11
C LEU A 164 -7.12 -22.65 -0.10
N LEU A 165 -6.71 -23.11 1.08
CA LEU A 165 -5.69 -24.15 1.28
C LEU A 165 -6.27 -25.46 1.82
N SER A 166 -7.60 -25.61 1.85
CA SER A 166 -8.22 -26.87 2.23
C SER A 166 -7.74 -27.99 1.31
N GLY A 167 -7.20 -29.06 1.91
CA GLY A 167 -6.62 -30.18 1.17
C GLY A 167 -5.30 -29.86 0.44
N TRP A 168 -4.56 -28.84 0.84
CA TRP A 168 -3.20 -28.60 0.34
C TRP A 168 -2.17 -29.40 1.15
N THR A 169 -1.26 -30.11 0.47
CA THR A 169 -0.20 -30.91 1.10
C THR A 169 1.17 -30.57 0.51
N GLU A 170 2.24 -30.69 1.31
CA GLU A 170 3.61 -30.37 0.86
C GLU A 170 4.08 -31.17 -0.36
N GLY A 171 3.52 -32.35 -0.58
CA GLY A 171 3.84 -33.21 -1.72
C GLY A 171 3.35 -32.69 -3.09
N GLU A 172 2.54 -31.63 -3.14
CA GLU A 172 1.99 -31.12 -4.40
C GLU A 172 2.92 -30.19 -5.18
N GLY A 173 4.01 -29.71 -4.57
CA GLY A 173 4.94 -28.79 -5.22
C GLY A 173 4.31 -27.41 -5.41
N ARG A 174 3.64 -27.21 -6.56
CA ARG A 174 3.11 -25.92 -7.01
C ARG A 174 1.60 -25.98 -7.29
N ARG A 175 0.82 -25.10 -6.65
CA ARG A 175 -0.64 -24.97 -6.85
C ARG A 175 -1.03 -23.51 -7.07
N VAL A 176 -1.80 -23.23 -8.13
CA VAL A 176 -2.44 -21.93 -8.33
C VAL A 176 -3.65 -21.85 -7.40
N LEU A 177 -3.62 -20.94 -6.43
CA LEU A 177 -4.71 -20.73 -5.46
C LEU A 177 -5.76 -19.77 -6.01
N PHE A 178 -5.34 -18.81 -6.83
CA PHE A 178 -6.22 -17.83 -7.45
C PHE A 178 -5.62 -17.37 -8.79
N LYS A 179 -6.50 -17.16 -9.77
CA LYS A 179 -6.19 -16.47 -11.03
C LYS A 179 -7.41 -15.69 -11.48
N GLY A 180 -7.28 -14.38 -11.61
CA GLY A 180 -8.38 -13.48 -11.94
C GLY A 180 -7.93 -12.02 -11.96
N SER A 181 -8.85 -11.08 -11.99
CA SER A 181 -8.49 -9.66 -11.94
C SER A 181 -7.97 -9.26 -10.55
N VAL A 182 -7.11 -8.23 -10.50
CA VAL A 182 -6.68 -7.65 -9.21
C VAL A 182 -7.87 -7.06 -8.44
N ALA A 183 -8.92 -6.60 -9.14
CA ALA A 183 -10.18 -6.15 -8.54
C ALA A 183 -10.86 -7.25 -7.71
N GLU A 184 -10.94 -8.48 -8.22
CA GLU A 184 -11.51 -9.63 -7.50
C GLU A 184 -10.61 -10.11 -6.37
N LEU A 185 -9.30 -9.98 -6.53
CA LEU A 185 -8.32 -10.51 -5.59
C LEU A 185 -8.15 -9.63 -4.34
N CYS A 186 -8.19 -8.30 -4.51
CA CYS A 186 -8.03 -7.34 -3.42
C CYS A 186 -8.96 -7.56 -2.20
N PRO A 187 -10.28 -7.79 -2.36
CA PRO A 187 -11.16 -8.08 -1.22
C PRO A 187 -10.89 -9.44 -0.58
N LEU A 188 -10.36 -10.43 -1.33
CA LEU A 188 -10.09 -11.78 -0.82
C LEU A 188 -8.81 -11.85 0.02
N ALA A 189 -7.78 -11.09 -0.36
CA ALA A 189 -6.45 -11.17 0.28
C ALA A 189 -5.80 -9.79 0.49
N PRO A 190 -6.47 -8.82 1.15
CA PRO A 190 -6.09 -7.40 1.16
C PRO A 190 -4.66 -7.13 1.64
N ASN A 191 -4.17 -7.89 2.62
CA ASN A 191 -2.84 -7.71 3.21
C ASN A 191 -1.71 -8.33 2.37
N ASN A 192 -2.04 -9.13 1.35
CA ASN A 192 -1.06 -9.88 0.56
C ASN A 192 -0.87 -9.31 -0.84
N VAL A 193 -1.72 -8.37 -1.27
CA VAL A 193 -1.84 -7.98 -2.68
C VAL A 193 -1.60 -6.49 -2.91
N ASN A 194 -0.99 -5.80 -1.94
CA ASN A 194 -0.61 -4.39 -2.07
C ASN A 194 0.33 -4.15 -3.26
N THR A 195 1.26 -5.06 -3.56
CA THR A 195 2.12 -4.98 -4.75
C THR A 195 1.30 -5.05 -6.04
N MET A 196 0.28 -5.91 -6.09
CA MET A 196 -0.61 -6.05 -7.24
C MET A 196 -1.52 -4.83 -7.40
N ALA A 197 -2.03 -4.30 -6.29
CA ALA A 197 -2.80 -3.06 -6.28
C ALA A 197 -1.95 -1.86 -6.74
N ALA A 198 -0.69 -1.75 -6.30
CA ALA A 198 0.22 -0.73 -6.80
C ALA A 198 0.47 -0.87 -8.31
N ALA A 199 0.55 -2.10 -8.82
CA ALA A 199 0.70 -2.37 -10.25
C ALA A 199 -0.53 -1.92 -11.05
N ALA A 200 -1.73 -2.17 -10.52
CA ALA A 200 -3.00 -1.70 -11.10
C ALA A 200 -3.10 -0.17 -11.12
N ILE A 201 -2.60 0.51 -10.08
CA ILE A 201 -2.52 1.98 -10.04
C ILE A 201 -1.53 2.51 -11.08
N ALA A 202 -0.36 1.89 -11.23
CA ALA A 202 0.64 2.27 -12.23
C ALA A 202 0.13 2.04 -13.67
N ALA A 203 -0.70 1.01 -13.87
CA ALA A 203 -1.36 0.66 -15.12
C ALA A 203 -2.76 1.27 -15.24
N GLU A 204 -2.90 2.59 -15.00
CA GLU A 204 -4.20 3.28 -14.88
C GLU A 204 -5.20 2.97 -16.01
N LYS A 205 -4.75 2.79 -17.26
CA LYS A 205 -5.64 2.45 -18.40
C LYS A 205 -6.25 1.05 -18.30
N LEU A 206 -5.53 0.10 -17.71
CA LEU A 206 -6.05 -1.24 -17.43
C LEU A 206 -6.86 -1.23 -16.12
N GLY A 207 -6.36 -0.50 -15.11
CA GLY A 207 -6.95 -0.44 -13.78
C GLY A 207 -7.03 -1.81 -13.10
N PHE A 208 -7.70 -1.88 -11.95
CA PHE A 208 -7.81 -3.11 -11.16
C PHE A 208 -8.50 -4.26 -11.90
N ALA A 209 -9.46 -3.95 -12.77
CA ALA A 209 -10.20 -4.96 -13.54
C ALA A 209 -9.39 -5.51 -14.72
N GLY A 210 -8.52 -4.70 -15.34
CA GLY A 210 -7.74 -5.09 -16.51
C GLY A 210 -6.38 -5.72 -16.19
N VAL A 211 -5.89 -5.60 -14.95
CA VAL A 211 -4.66 -6.26 -14.50
C VAL A 211 -4.97 -7.67 -13.99
N MET A 212 -4.25 -8.66 -14.52
CA MET A 212 -4.37 -10.07 -14.09
C MET A 212 -3.51 -10.31 -12.84
N GLY A 213 -4.11 -10.86 -11.80
CA GLY A 213 -3.45 -11.29 -10.57
C GLY A 213 -3.47 -12.81 -10.42
N GLU A 214 -2.34 -13.39 -10.05
CA GLU A 214 -2.21 -14.82 -9.77
C GLU A 214 -1.53 -15.05 -8.41
N ILE A 215 -2.14 -15.88 -7.56
CA ILE A 215 -1.56 -16.31 -6.30
C ILE A 215 -1.19 -17.79 -6.41
N VAL A 216 0.08 -18.08 -6.14
CA VAL A 216 0.63 -19.44 -6.27
C VAL A 216 1.24 -19.88 -4.94
N SER A 217 0.82 -21.07 -4.50
CA SER A 217 1.48 -21.81 -3.45
C SER A 217 2.58 -22.66 -4.05
N ASP A 218 3.79 -22.57 -3.51
CA ASP A 218 4.95 -23.31 -4.00
C ASP A 218 5.83 -23.76 -2.82
N THR A 219 5.99 -25.08 -2.64
CA THR A 219 6.76 -25.66 -1.54
C THR A 219 8.26 -25.43 -1.65
N GLU A 220 8.76 -25.18 -2.86
CA GLU A 220 10.19 -24.92 -3.04
C GLU A 220 10.58 -23.54 -2.49
N LEU A 221 9.61 -22.63 -2.34
CA LEU A 221 9.81 -21.24 -1.91
C LEU A 221 9.89 -21.06 -0.39
N SER A 222 10.53 -21.98 0.32
CA SER A 222 10.62 -21.99 1.80
C SER A 222 11.35 -20.80 2.42
N GLN A 223 12.21 -20.11 1.66
CA GLN A 223 13.07 -19.02 2.17
C GLN A 223 12.77 -17.64 1.58
N PHE A 224 12.02 -17.57 0.49
CA PHE A 224 11.77 -16.32 -0.23
C PHE A 224 10.41 -16.31 -0.92
N HIS A 225 9.93 -15.12 -1.25
CA HIS A 225 8.75 -14.93 -2.07
C HIS A 225 9.18 -14.46 -3.45
N VAL A 226 8.48 -14.93 -4.49
CA VAL A 226 8.73 -14.49 -5.87
C VAL A 226 7.56 -13.66 -6.33
N VAL A 227 7.85 -12.48 -6.89
CA VAL A 227 6.88 -11.64 -7.60
C VAL A 227 7.32 -11.57 -9.05
N GLU A 228 6.52 -12.13 -9.95
CA GLU A 228 6.73 -12.06 -11.39
C GLU A 228 5.78 -11.03 -11.98
N VAL A 229 6.32 -10.15 -12.82
CA VAL A 229 5.54 -9.10 -13.50
C VAL A 229 5.78 -9.24 -15.00
N GLU A 230 4.70 -9.48 -15.74
CA GLU A 230 4.72 -9.58 -17.19
C GLU A 230 3.96 -8.41 -17.79
N VAL A 231 4.64 -7.65 -18.65
CA VAL A 231 4.11 -6.43 -19.28
C VAL A 231 4.11 -6.62 -20.79
N THR A 232 2.96 -6.42 -21.43
CA THR A 232 2.82 -6.52 -22.89
C THR A 232 2.64 -5.12 -23.49
N GLY A 233 3.54 -4.76 -24.41
CA GLY A 233 3.46 -3.55 -25.23
C GLY A 233 2.75 -3.79 -26.57
N PRO A 234 2.82 -2.83 -27.52
CA PRO A 234 2.34 -3.05 -28.87
C PRO A 234 3.13 -4.16 -29.54
N MET A 235 2.44 -4.99 -30.34
CA MET A 235 3.10 -5.89 -31.28
C MET A 235 3.91 -5.04 -32.26
N ALA A 236 5.20 -5.34 -32.41
CA ALA A 236 5.96 -4.76 -33.50
C ALA A 236 5.29 -5.18 -34.81
N SER A 237 4.88 -4.20 -35.63
CA SER A 237 4.55 -4.46 -37.03
C SER A 237 5.84 -4.91 -37.70
N LEU A 238 5.91 -6.20 -38.08
CA LEU A 238 6.92 -6.74 -38.99
C LEU A 238 6.80 -6.11 -40.37
#